data_AF-A0A520Y6S5-F1
#
_entry.id   AF-A0A520Y6S5-F1
#
_cell.length_a   1.000
_cell.length_b   1.000
_cell.length_c   1.000
_cell.angle_alpha   90.00
_cell.angle_beta   90.00
_cell.angle_gamma   90.00
#
_symmetry.space_group_name_H-M   'P 1'
#
loop_
_entity.id
_entity.type
_entity.pdbx_description
1 polymer ?
#
loop_
_entity_poly.entity_id
_entity_poly.type
_entity_poly.pdbx_seq_one_letter_code
_entity_poly.pdbx_strand_id
1 'polypeptide(L)' 'SKSLLGFSFTRAGADEMQARQDLGAALGAIAAAAEVETALNEATTRFEAELSDEAFAEQQRLLKAKNEIKERLASLSESD' A
#
# COMPACT_ATOMS: atom_id res chain seq x y z
N SER A 1 -14.54 -0.47 16.93
CA SER A 1 -13.20 -0.98 17.27
C SER A 1 -12.49 -1.26 15.96
N LYS A 2 -11.44 -0.52 15.63
CA LYS A 2 -10.62 -0.82 14.44
C LYS A 2 -9.86 -2.08 14.84
N SER A 3 -10.33 -3.25 14.40
CA SER A 3 -9.64 -4.51 14.69
C SER A 3 -8.17 -4.30 14.38
N LEU A 4 -7.28 -4.63 15.33
CA LEU A 4 -5.89 -4.85 14.97
C LEU A 4 -5.95 -5.81 13.78
N LEU A 5 -5.47 -5.34 12.63
CA LEU A 5 -5.41 -6.07 11.37
C LEU A 5 -4.98 -7.50 11.70
N GLY A 6 -5.76 -8.50 11.29
CA GLY A 6 -5.65 -9.90 11.71
C GLY A 6 -4.43 -10.63 11.15
N PHE A 7 -3.30 -9.94 11.04
CA PHE A 7 -2.06 -10.50 10.55
C PHE A 7 -1.63 -11.71 11.37
N SER A 8 -1.23 -12.78 10.70
CA SER A 8 -0.69 -14.00 11.29
C SER A 8 0.39 -13.72 12.34
N PHE A 9 1.31 -12.78 12.07
CA PHE A 9 2.39 -12.39 12.98
C PHE A 9 1.97 -11.66 14.26
N THR A 10 0.69 -11.29 14.40
CA THR A 10 0.12 -10.73 15.64
C THR A 10 -0.68 -11.76 16.46
N ARG A 11 -0.90 -12.96 15.92
CA ARG A 11 -1.73 -14.01 16.52
C ARG A 11 -0.87 -14.99 17.32
N ALA A 12 -1.29 -15.30 18.55
CA ALA A 12 -0.67 -16.35 19.34
C ALA A 12 -0.86 -17.72 18.68
N GLY A 13 0.22 -18.51 18.56
CA GLY A 13 0.19 -19.85 17.96
C GLY A 13 0.21 -19.88 16.43
N ALA A 14 0.45 -18.74 15.76
CA ALA A 14 0.70 -18.73 14.33
C ALA A 14 1.98 -19.51 13.99
N ASP A 15 2.00 -20.13 12.81
CA ASP A 15 3.20 -20.75 12.27
C ASP A 15 4.31 -19.70 12.10
N GLU A 16 5.50 -19.99 12.64
CA GLU A 16 6.61 -19.03 12.68
C GLU A 16 7.10 -18.63 11.28
N MET A 17 7.11 -19.59 10.35
CA MET A 17 7.56 -19.34 8.99
C MET A 17 6.54 -18.48 8.24
N GLN A 18 5.26 -18.81 8.36
CA GLN A 18 4.17 -18.02 7.78
C GLN A 18 4.15 -16.59 8.33
N ALA A 19 4.24 -16.43 9.66
CA ALA A 19 4.29 -15.12 10.31
C ALA A 19 5.43 -14.24 9.80
N ARG A 20 6.63 -14.81 9.60
CA ARG A 20 7.77 -14.08 9.04
C ARG A 20 7.57 -13.66 7.60
N GLN A 21 6.98 -14.53 6.79
CA GLN A 21 6.68 -14.23 5.38
C GLN A 21 5.65 -13.10 5.27
N ASP A 22 4.58 -13.17 6.06
CA ASP A 22 3.53 -12.14 6.06
C ASP A 22 4.04 -10.80 6.58
N LEU A 23 4.90 -10.80 7.60
CA LEU A 23 5.56 -9.58 8.08
C LEU A 23 6.43 -8.96 6.99
N GLY A 24 7.23 -9.76 6.29
CA GLY A 24 8.05 -9.28 5.17
C GLY A 24 7.21 -8.69 4.04
N ALA A 25 6.11 -9.36 3.70
CA ALA A 25 5.18 -8.89 2.67
C ALA A 25 4.50 -7.57 3.07
N ALA A 26 4.07 -7.44 4.33
CA ALA A 26 3.45 -6.23 4.86
C ALA A 26 4.45 -5.05 4.87
N LEU A 27 5.67 -5.27 5.33
CA LEU A 27 6.72 -4.24 5.31
C LEU A 27 7.05 -3.78 3.88
N GLY A 28 7.16 -4.72 2.94
CA GLY A 28 7.38 -4.39 1.53
C GLY A 28 6.24 -3.57 0.93
N ALA A 29 4.99 -3.91 1.25
CA ALA A 29 3.83 -3.15 0.80
C ALA A 29 3.77 -1.74 1.44
N ILE A 30 4.12 -1.59 2.71
CA ILE A 30 4.21 -0.28 3.38
C ILE A 30 5.31 0.59 2.75
N ALA A 31 6.48 0.04 2.46
CA ALA A 31 7.56 0.76 1.78
C ALA A 31 7.13 1.24 0.39
N ALA A 32 6.53 0.35 -0.41
CA ALA A 32 6.01 0.70 -1.73
C ALA A 32 4.90 1.77 -1.65
N ALA A 33 4.03 1.74 -0.63
CA ALA A 33 3.00 2.75 -0.43
C ALA A 33 3.62 4.14 -0.22
N ALA A 34 4.69 4.25 0.58
CA ALA A 34 5.36 5.52 0.83
C ALA A 34 6.03 6.11 -0.42
N GLU A 35 6.64 5.25 -1.25
CA GLU A 35 7.21 5.65 -2.54
C GLU A 35 6.13 6.17 -3.50
N VAL A 36 5.01 5.46 -3.63
CA VAL A 36 3.88 5.88 -4.46
C VAL A 36 3.24 7.17 -3.95
N GLU A 37 3.13 7.35 -2.63
CA GLU A 37 2.63 8.60 -2.05
C GLU A 37 3.53 9.80 -2.36
N THR A 38 4.84 9.61 -2.31
CA THR A 38 5.81 10.64 -2.68
C THR A 38 5.64 11.03 -4.16
N ALA A 39 5.63 10.03 -5.05
CA ALA A 39 5.44 10.27 -6.48
C ALA A 39 4.08 10.91 -6.80
N LEU A 40 3.01 10.53 -6.09
CA LEU A 40 1.68 11.09 -6.28
C LEU A 40 1.64 12.57 -5.87
N ASN A 41 2.31 12.95 -4.78
CA ASN A 41 2.41 14.35 -4.38
C ASN A 41 3.13 15.17 -5.46
N GLU A 42 4.24 14.68 -5.98
CA GLU A 42 4.98 15.35 -7.07
C GLU A 42 4.14 15.48 -8.35
N ALA A 43 3.45 14.40 -8.75
CA ALA A 43 2.56 14.41 -9.91
C ALA A 43 1.38 15.38 -9.72
N THR A 44 0.84 15.49 -8.50
CA THR A 44 -0.22 16.45 -8.16
C THR A 44 0.28 17.88 -8.28
N THR A 45 1.46 18.20 -7.74
CA THR A 45 2.07 19.52 -7.90
C THR A 45 2.32 19.85 -9.37
N ARG A 46 2.77 18.89 -10.18
CA ARG A 46 2.95 19.09 -11.63
C ARG A 46 1.62 19.35 -12.33
N PHE A 47 0.58 18.57 -12.02
CA PHE A 47 -0.75 18.78 -12.58
C PHE A 47 -1.33 20.15 -12.23
N GLU A 48 -1.16 20.61 -10.98
CA GLU A 48 -1.58 21.95 -10.56
C GLU A 48 -0.85 23.08 -11.32
N ALA A 49 0.40 22.86 -11.72
CA ALA A 49 1.20 23.84 -12.46
C ALA A 49 0.91 23.83 -13.97
N GLU A 50 0.72 22.64 -14.57
CA GLU A 50 0.64 22.46 -16.02
C GLU A 50 -0.80 22.34 -16.54
N LEU A 51 -1.74 21.89 -15.71
CA LEU A 51 -3.14 21.62 -16.05
C LEU A 51 -3.30 20.78 -17.33
N SER A 52 -2.37 19.84 -17.54
CA SER A 52 -2.30 19.00 -18.75
C SER A 52 -2.96 17.64 -18.53
N ASP A 53 -3.52 17.08 -19.60
CA ASP A 53 -4.10 15.73 -19.60
C ASP A 53 -3.06 14.66 -19.27
N GLU A 54 -1.80 14.88 -19.66
CA GLU A 54 -0.69 13.97 -19.35
C GLU A 54 -0.37 13.96 -17.86
N ALA A 55 -0.26 15.13 -17.22
CA ALA A 55 -0.04 15.23 -15.79
C ALA A 55 -1.21 14.64 -14.99
N PHE A 56 -2.45 14.83 -15.46
CA PHE A 56 -3.63 14.19 -14.87
C PHE A 56 -3.59 12.66 -15.02
N ALA A 57 -3.26 12.14 -16.21
CA ALA A 57 -3.18 10.70 -16.44
C ALA A 57 -2.13 10.03 -15.55
N GLU A 58 -0.98 10.68 -15.34
CA GLU A 58 0.05 10.20 -14.43
C GLU A 58 -0.43 10.19 -12.97
N GLN A 59 -1.10 11.26 -12.51
CA GLN A 59 -1.71 11.30 -11.17
C GLN A 59 -2.71 10.14 -10.98
N GLN A 60 -3.55 9.88 -11.98
CA GLN A 60 -4.55 8.80 -11.93
C GLN A 60 -3.91 7.41 -11.89
N ARG A 61 -2.80 7.20 -12.63
CA ARG A 61 -2.02 5.96 -12.59
C ARG A 61 -1.44 5.70 -11.19
N LEU A 62 -0.90 6.73 -10.55
CA LEU A 62 -0.32 6.65 -9.21
C LEU A 62 -1.40 6.42 -8.14
N LEU A 63 -2.57 7.06 -8.27
CA LEU A 63 -3.73 6.78 -7.41
C LEU A 63 -4.18 5.32 -7.50
N LYS A 64 -4.21 4.75 -8.71
CA LYS A 64 -4.53 3.33 -8.91
C LYS A 64 -3.52 2.43 -8.21
N ALA A 65 -2.22 2.67 -8.43
CA ALA A 65 -1.15 1.90 -7.78
C ALA A 65 -1.25 1.97 -6.25
N LYS A 66 -1.56 3.15 -5.68
CA LYS A 66 -1.78 3.31 -4.24
C LYS A 66 -2.93 2.44 -3.73
N ASN A 67 -4.03 2.37 -4.47
CA ASN A 67 -5.19 1.55 -4.09
C ASN A 67 -4.88 0.04 -4.15
N GLU A 68 -4.17 -0.41 -5.20
CA GLU A 68 -3.73 -1.82 -5.31
C GLU A 68 -2.84 -2.25 -4.13
N ILE A 69 -1.96 -1.37 -3.66
CA ILE A 69 -1.12 -1.63 -2.47
C ILE A 69 -1.98 -1.72 -1.20
N LYS A 70 -3.00 -0.87 -1.05
CA LYS A 70 -3.92 -0.93 0.09
C LYS A 70 -4.74 -2.22 0.09
N GLU A 71 -5.21 -2.67 -1.06
CA GLU A 71 -5.91 -3.94 -1.21
C GLU A 71 -5.01 -5.12 -0.84
N ARG A 72 -3.74 -5.11 -1.26
CA ARG A 72 -2.76 -6.12 -0.84
C ARG A 72 -2.51 -6.11 0.67
N LEU A 73 -2.43 -4.94 1.31
CA LEU A 73 -2.29 -4.85 2.76
C LEU A 73 -3.52 -5.39 3.49
N ALA A 74 -4.71 -5.14 2.96
CA ALA A 74 -5.95 -5.70 3.48
C ALA A 74 -5.97 -7.23 3.37
N SER A 75 -5.60 -7.79 2.20
CA SER A 75 -5.59 -9.26 2.02
C SER A 75 -4.58 -9.97 2.93
N LEU A 76 -3.42 -9.37 3.19
CA LEU A 76 -2.45 -9.89 4.17
C LEU A 76 -2.99 -9.89 5.60
N SER A 77 -3.90 -8.96 5.93
CA SER A 77 -4.53 -8.89 7.25
C SER A 77 -5.72 -9.82 7.45
N GLU A 78 -6.25 -10.38 6.36
CA GLU A 78 -7.37 -11.31 6.33
C GLU A 78 -6.94 -12.76 6.04
N SER A 79 -5.63 -12.98 5.87
CA SER A 79 -5.07 -14.32 5.63
C SER A 79 -5.10 -15.15 6.92
N ASP A 80 -5.86 -16.25 6.89
CA ASP A 80 -6.15 -17.16 8.02
C ASP A 80 -4.94 -18.00 8.50
#